data_AF-A0A950H6X3-F1
#
_entry.id   AF-A0A950H6X3-F1
#
_cell.length_a   1.000
_cell.length_b   1.000
_cell.length_c   1.000
_cell.angle_alpha   90.00
_cell.angle_beta   90.00
_cell.angle_gamma   90.00
#
_symmetry.space_group_name_H-M   'P 1'
#
loop_
_entity.id
_entity.type
_entity.pdbx_description
1 polymer ?
#
loop_
_entity_poly.entity_id
_entity_poly.type
_entity_poly.pdbx_seq_one_letter_code
_entity_poly.pdbx_strand_id
1 'polypeptide(L)' 'DTNLDTYSPLRIGDVPELDISFVDSTEAPVGLGEPGTTVVGPAIGNAIFAAVGARLRHIPIRPADVLQALAR' A
#
# COMPACT_ATOMS: atom_id res chain seq x y z
N ASP A 1 -2.25 -11.36 17.03
CA ASP A 1 -0.80 -11.28 17.21
C ASP A 1 -0.44 -10.86 18.62
N THR A 2 0.40 -11.64 19.29
CA THR A 2 0.87 -11.35 20.65
C THR A 2 2.35 -10.93 20.67
N ASN A 3 3.07 -11.08 19.56
CA ASN A 3 4.51 -10.77 19.44
C ASN A 3 4.92 -10.56 17.96
N LEU A 4 6.13 -10.07 17.72
CA LEU A 4 6.67 -9.66 16.40
C LEU A 4 7.24 -10.81 15.55
N ASP A 5 7.17 -12.04 16.07
CA ASP A 5 7.43 -13.28 15.33
C ASP A 5 6.19 -13.74 14.53
N THR A 6 5.00 -13.33 14.96
CA THR A 6 3.71 -13.67 14.34
C THR A 6 3.07 -12.48 13.62
N TYR A 7 3.30 -11.24 14.10
CA TYR A 7 3.01 -10.03 13.32
C TYR A 7 4.17 -9.70 12.39
N SER A 8 3.87 -9.53 11.10
CA SER A 8 4.88 -9.24 10.07
C SER A 8 4.80 -7.78 9.62
N PRO A 9 5.45 -6.83 10.33
CA PRO A 9 5.60 -5.47 9.82
C PRO A 9 6.59 -5.44 8.65
N LEU A 10 6.48 -4.40 7.81
CA LEU A 10 7.42 -4.13 6.73
C LEU A 10 8.87 -4.09 7.26
N ARG A 11 9.81 -4.74 6.56
CA ARG A 11 11.24 -4.71 6.86
C ARG A 11 11.99 -3.83 5.86
N ILE A 12 13.23 -3.48 6.18
CA ILE A 12 14.07 -2.61 5.33
C ILE A 12 14.18 -3.16 3.90
N GLY A 13 14.28 -4.48 3.74
CA GLY A 13 14.39 -5.12 2.42
C GLY A 13 13.09 -5.14 1.60
N ASP A 14 11.95 -4.82 2.21
CA ASP A 14 10.64 -4.80 1.54
C ASP A 14 10.31 -3.39 0.98
N VAL A 15 11.10 -2.37 1.34
CA VAL A 15 10.87 -0.98 0.92
C VAL A 15 11.42 -0.80 -0.50
N PRO A 16 10.58 -0.43 -1.48
CA PRO A 16 11.06 -0.12 -2.83
C PRO A 16 11.78 1.22 -2.88
N GLU A 17 12.36 1.56 -4.02
CA GLU A 17 12.82 2.93 -4.28
C GLU A 17 11.63 3.90 -4.18
N LEU A 18 11.85 5.04 -3.51
CA LEU A 18 10.85 6.08 -3.30
C LEU A 18 11.28 7.36 -4.02
N ASP A 19 10.44 7.85 -4.92
CA ASP A 19 10.54 9.19 -5.50
C ASP A 19 9.60 10.13 -4.75
N ILE A 20 10.13 11.25 -4.27
CA ILE A 20 9.42 12.20 -3.42
C ILE A 20 9.64 13.60 -3.97
N SER A 21 8.53 14.28 -4.28
CA SER A 21 8.53 15.67 -4.71
C SER A 21 7.61 16.50 -3.81
N PHE A 22 7.98 17.77 -3.61
CA PHE A 22 7.14 18.75 -2.94
C PHE A 22 6.40 19.57 -3.98
N VAL A 23 5.10 19.77 -3.74
CA VAL A 23 4.26 20.64 -4.55
C VAL A 23 4.12 21.97 -3.83
N ASP A 24 4.45 23.07 -4.52
CA ASP A 24 4.34 24.41 -3.97
C ASP A 24 2.88 24.76 -3.64
N SER A 25 2.65 25.36 -2.47
CA SER A 25 1.33 25.79 -2.01
C SER A 25 1.42 27.11 -1.26
N THR A 26 0.46 28.00 -1.50
CA THR A 26 0.29 29.27 -0.77
C THR A 26 -0.73 29.17 0.37
N GLU A 27 -1.35 28.01 0.56
CA GLU A 27 -2.34 27.77 1.61
C GLU A 27 -1.68 27.70 3.00
N ALA A 28 -2.51 27.84 4.05
CA ALA A 28 -2.03 27.67 5.42
C ALA A 28 -1.43 26.25 5.62
N PRO A 29 -0.27 26.11 6.28
CA PRO A 29 0.32 24.80 6.53
C PRO A 29 -0.59 23.89 7.35
N VAL A 30 -0.66 22.61 6.97
CA VAL A 30 -1.41 21.55 7.66
C VAL A 30 -0.54 20.31 7.88
N GLY A 31 -1.05 19.32 8.61
CA GLY A 31 -0.33 18.08 8.88
C GLY A 31 -0.12 17.23 7.62
N LEU A 32 1.09 16.66 7.48
CA LEU A 32 1.50 15.84 6.32
C LEU A 32 1.62 14.33 6.63
N GLY A 33 1.65 13.93 7.90
CA GLY A 33 1.93 12.53 8.28
C GLY A 33 0.87 11.53 7.81
N GLU A 34 -0.42 11.83 8.02
CA GLU A 34 -1.51 10.93 7.63
C GLU A 34 -1.76 10.90 6.11
N PRO A 35 -1.83 12.04 5.39
CA PRO A 35 -2.11 12.03 3.94
C PRO A 35 -1.15 11.16 3.13
N GLY A 36 0.15 11.17 3.47
CA GLY A 36 1.16 10.34 2.79
C GLY A 36 0.94 8.83 2.99
N THR A 37 0.35 8.43 4.12
CA THR A 37 0.12 7.03 4.45
C THR A 37 -1.20 6.51 3.88
N THR A 38 -2.27 7.32 3.93
CA THR A 38 -3.63 6.91 3.55
C THR A 38 -3.74 6.44 2.09
N VAL A 39 -2.89 6.98 1.20
CA VAL A 39 -2.95 6.70 -0.24
C VAL A 39 -2.17 5.44 -0.67
N VAL A 40 -1.29 4.90 0.19
CA VAL A 40 -0.38 3.80 -0.18
C VAL A 40 -1.15 2.49 -0.46
N GLY A 41 -2.03 2.09 0.45
CA GLY A 41 -2.84 0.87 0.31
C GLY A 41 -3.66 0.83 -1.00
N PRO A 42 -4.48 1.84 -1.32
CA PRO A 42 -5.24 1.85 -2.57
C PRO A 42 -4.35 1.97 -3.82
N ALA A 43 -3.22 2.67 -3.75
CA ALA A 43 -2.26 2.73 -4.87
C ALA A 43 -1.72 1.33 -5.23
N ILE A 44 -1.31 0.55 -4.22
CA ILE A 44 -0.85 -0.84 -4.41
C ILE A 44 -1.98 -1.72 -4.96
N GLY A 45 -3.21 -1.62 -4.42
CA GLY A 45 -4.35 -2.39 -4.91
C GLY A 45 -4.68 -2.08 -6.39
N ASN A 46 -4.57 -0.82 -6.81
CA ASN A 46 -4.73 -0.42 -8.20
C ASN A 46 -3.59 -0.94 -9.09
N ALA A 47 -2.35 -0.94 -8.61
CA ALA A 47 -1.20 -1.48 -9.34
C ALA A 47 -1.36 -2.98 -9.60
N ILE A 48 -1.84 -3.75 -8.60
CA ILE A 48 -2.14 -5.18 -8.78
C ILE A 48 -3.23 -5.39 -9.84
N PHE A 49 -4.32 -4.63 -9.78
CA PHE A 49 -5.36 -4.72 -10.81
C PHE A 49 -4.83 -4.38 -12.20
N ALA A 50 -4.02 -3.33 -12.32
CA ALA A 50 -3.42 -2.93 -13.59
C ALA A 50 -2.46 -4.01 -14.14
N ALA A 51 -1.71 -4.69 -13.26
CA ALA A 51 -0.72 -5.70 -13.65
C ALA A 51 -1.36 -7.03 -14.08
N VAL A 52 -2.39 -7.51 -13.36
CA VAL A 52 -2.91 -8.87 -13.55
C VAL A 52 -4.44 -8.97 -13.68
N GLY A 53 -5.18 -7.87 -13.59
CA GLY A 53 -6.64 -7.84 -13.68
C GLY A 53 -7.37 -8.25 -12.39
N ALA A 54 -6.67 -8.69 -11.35
CA ALA A 54 -7.26 -9.06 -10.06
C ALA A 54 -7.72 -7.82 -9.29
N ARG A 55 -9.04 -7.67 -9.07
CA ARG A 55 -9.59 -6.58 -8.25
C ARG A 55 -9.80 -7.03 -6.81
N LEU A 56 -9.04 -6.45 -5.89
CA LEU A 56 -9.09 -6.73 -4.46
C LEU A 56 -9.67 -5.54 -3.69
N ARG A 57 -10.48 -5.81 -2.67
CA ARG A 57 -11.16 -4.79 -1.85
C ARG A 57 -10.95 -4.97 -0.34
N HIS A 58 -10.13 -5.94 0.04
CA HIS A 58 -9.80 -6.24 1.42
C HIS A 58 -8.29 -6.26 1.60
N ILE A 59 -7.82 -5.70 2.71
CA ILE A 59 -6.42 -5.72 3.14
C ILE A 59 -6.29 -6.59 4.41
N PRO A 60 -5.13 -7.21 4.67
CA PRO A 60 -3.94 -7.23 3.81
C PRO A 60 -4.16 -8.02 2.53
N ILE A 61 -3.50 -7.62 1.44
CA ILE A 61 -3.53 -8.34 0.16
C ILE A 61 -2.51 -9.48 0.22
N ARG A 62 -2.98 -10.72 0.36
CA ARG A 62 -2.11 -11.90 0.43
C ARG A 62 -2.02 -12.60 -0.93
N PRO A 63 -0.95 -13.37 -1.20
CA PRO A 63 -0.83 -14.12 -2.44
C PRO A 63 -2.04 -15.03 -2.74
N ALA A 64 -2.60 -15.68 -1.72
CA ALA A 64 -3.78 -16.53 -1.86
C ALA A 64 -5.02 -15.75 -2.34
N ASP A 65 -5.19 -14.50 -1.89
CA ASP A 65 -6.32 -13.64 -2.28
C ASP A 65 -6.19 -13.24 -3.76
N VAL A 66 -4.97 -12.94 -4.21
CA VAL A 66 -4.68 -12.64 -5.63
C VAL A 66 -4.99 -13.87 -6.49
N LEU A 67 -4.48 -15.05 -6.11
CA LEU A 67 -4.73 -16.29 -6.85
C LEU A 67 -6.22 -16.64 -6.91
N GLN A 68 -6.95 -16.45 -5.80
CA GLN A 68 -8.39 -16.66 -5.78
C GLN A 68 -9.13 -15.68 -6.69
N ALA A 69 -8.71 -14.41 -6.74
CA ALA A 69 -9.32 -13.40 -7.61
C ALA A 69 -9.05 -13.68 -9.10
N LEU A 70 -7.90 -14.25 -9.45
CA LEU A 70 -7.56 -14.64 -10.83
C LEU A 70 -8.27 -15.91 -11.30
N ALA A 71 -8.69 -16.78 -10.38
CA ALA A 71 -9.41 -18.01 -10.69
C ALA A 71 -10.92 -17.81 -10.96
N ARG A 72 -11.42 -16.58 -10.83
CA ARG A 72 -12.82 -16.21 -11.10
C ARG A 72 -12.95 -15.58 -12.48
#